data_AF-A0AAD3CHT2-F1
#
_entry.id   AF-A0AAD3CHT2-F1
#
_cell.length_a   1.000
_cell.length_b   1.000
_cell.length_c   1.000
_cell.angle_alpha   90.00
_cell.angle_beta   90.00
_cell.angle_gamma   90.00
#
_symmetry.space_group_name_H-M   'P 1'
#
loop_
_entity.id
_entity.type
_entity.pdbx_description
1 polymer ?
#
loop_
_entity_poly.entity_id
_entity_poly.type
_entity_poly.pdbx_seq_one_letter_code
_entity_poly.pdbx_strand_id
1 'polypeptide(L)'
;MSSKPYQKKLVTQVYLGYGNGKCPRIINLLLKVGGLDLLELQDDDGLEILDFSNKTQRQIIIDYLQGLDPNPRVRKHIESLANAGVTTKDFFQWIDNSQFDRVREYLLDEDVSKEAKIRCISSQSACFDLPFHKFCERHGPVDIAEQFVDIMGTQFLESKDLRGDTCLHYACDDFGITDLNDEDFQRHYDLIDFILSRTGWRFLLETNNGGSDALFAFMKSLRTDLKCVKSVVKLGGQELLDYQRNGENILHYASERENPDIEVIKYLVSVGGPKLMEAENHCGMKAESMWPTELKEYIAFTTKTSPALSDDLQCPICFDTLFDVHVISQCCHRFCKSCITQSYEKRGSTCPVCRAEYSISDVKKDPLLSKLVCTIKEEKDAKEVLQVQLLESQNENDFLREQVQKEPKRKHDDL
;
A
#
# COMPACT_ATOMS: atom_id res chain seq x y z
N MET A 1 -35.19 25.59 39.49
CA MET A 1 -35.44 26.25 38.18
C MET A 1 -35.19 27.74 38.36
N SER A 2 -34.49 28.39 37.40
CA SER A 2 -34.22 29.86 37.32
C SER A 2 -32.90 30.45 37.88
N SER A 3 -31.75 29.75 37.89
CA SER A 3 -30.43 30.37 38.20
C SER A 3 -29.54 30.65 36.97
N LYS A 4 -29.79 29.98 35.84
CA LYS A 4 -28.87 29.93 34.69
C LYS A 4 -28.53 31.29 34.05
N PRO A 5 -29.47 32.24 33.83
CA PRO A 5 -29.13 33.50 33.16
C PRO A 5 -28.27 34.42 34.04
N TYR A 6 -28.52 34.42 35.35
CA TYR A 6 -27.84 35.31 36.29
C TYR A 6 -26.42 34.82 36.57
N GLN A 7 -26.23 33.50 36.71
CA GLN A 7 -24.91 32.89 36.83
C GLN A 7 -24.08 33.10 35.55
N LYS A 8 -24.67 32.93 34.36
CA LYS A 8 -24.00 33.20 33.07
C LYS A 8 -23.53 34.66 32.99
N LYS A 9 -24.40 35.62 33.32
CA LYS A 9 -24.07 37.05 33.28
C LYS A 9 -22.99 37.48 34.29
N LEU A 10 -23.04 36.93 35.52
CA LEU A 10 -22.05 37.23 36.57
C LEU A 10 -20.68 36.65 36.22
N VAL A 11 -20.66 35.41 35.72
CA VAL A 11 -19.44 34.73 35.29
C VAL A 11 -18.82 35.47 34.10
N THR A 12 -19.58 35.76 33.05
CA THR A 12 -19.09 36.52 31.88
C THR A 12 -18.55 37.89 32.29
N GLN A 13 -19.19 38.60 33.23
CA GLN A 13 -18.69 39.89 33.74
C GLN A 13 -17.39 39.77 34.55
N VAL A 14 -17.27 38.76 35.41
CA VAL A 14 -16.02 38.49 36.16
C VAL A 14 -14.90 38.06 35.22
N TYR A 15 -15.25 37.34 34.16
CA TYR A 15 -14.31 36.71 33.24
C TYR A 15 -13.78 37.66 32.16
N LEU A 16 -14.63 38.54 31.61
CA LEU A 16 -14.24 39.57 30.64
C LEU A 16 -13.60 40.80 31.31
N GLY A 17 -13.83 41.02 32.61
CA GLY A 17 -13.30 42.18 33.34
C GLY A 17 -11.81 42.12 33.69
N TYR A 18 -11.18 40.95 33.64
CA TYR A 18 -9.77 40.75 34.00
C TYR A 18 -8.96 40.27 32.81
N GLY A 19 -8.46 41.23 32.02
CA GLY A 19 -7.59 41.00 30.88
C GLY A 19 -6.32 40.21 31.25
N ASN A 20 -6.01 39.24 30.38
CA ASN A 20 -4.74 38.52 30.20
C ASN A 20 -4.03 37.97 31.46
N GLY A 21 -4.11 36.65 31.64
CA GLY A 21 -3.36 35.90 32.65
C GLY A 21 -4.19 35.52 33.88
N LYS A 22 -5.34 34.89 33.65
CA LYS A 22 -6.38 34.62 34.66
C LYS A 22 -5.82 33.81 35.82
N CYS A 23 -5.95 34.36 37.03
CA CYS A 23 -5.34 33.83 38.24
C CYS A 23 -5.85 32.41 38.57
N PRO A 24 -4.96 31.42 38.82
CA PRO A 24 -5.28 30.10 39.36
C PRO A 24 -6.36 30.05 40.44
N ARG A 25 -6.33 31.02 41.37
CA ARG A 25 -7.26 31.10 42.49
C ARG A 25 -8.67 31.46 42.06
N ILE A 26 -8.83 32.31 41.05
CA ILE A 26 -10.14 32.74 40.55
C ILE A 26 -10.82 31.58 39.82
N ILE A 27 -10.07 30.84 39.01
CA ILE A 27 -10.59 29.65 38.31
C ILE A 27 -11.07 28.59 39.30
N ASN A 28 -10.27 28.28 40.33
CA ASN A 28 -10.66 27.33 41.37
C ASN A 28 -11.93 27.76 42.14
N LEU A 29 -12.05 29.06 42.45
CA LEU A 29 -13.27 29.60 43.08
C LEU A 29 -14.49 29.51 42.16
N LEU A 30 -14.34 29.83 40.87
CA LEU A 30 -15.42 29.72 39.89
C LEU A 30 -15.91 28.28 39.80
N LEU A 31 -15.01 27.30 39.62
CA LEU A 31 -15.37 25.88 39.56
C LEU A 31 -16.10 25.41 40.81
N LYS A 32 -15.63 25.80 42.01
CA LYS A 32 -16.30 25.47 43.28
C LYS A 32 -17.72 26.02 43.40
N VAL A 33 -18.03 27.15 42.76
CA VAL A 33 -19.33 27.83 42.86
C VAL A 33 -20.28 27.46 41.74
N GLY A 34 -19.80 27.36 40.49
CA GLY A 34 -20.64 27.07 39.32
C GLY A 34 -20.59 25.62 38.82
N GLY A 35 -19.70 24.77 39.36
CA GLY A 35 -19.63 23.35 39.02
C GLY A 35 -19.26 23.08 37.56
N LEU A 36 -19.61 21.88 37.08
CA LEU A 36 -19.32 21.41 35.71
C LEU A 36 -19.94 22.29 34.62
N ASP A 37 -21.10 22.91 34.89
CA ASP A 37 -21.83 23.71 33.92
C ASP A 37 -21.02 24.92 33.42
N LEU A 38 -20.01 25.36 34.18
CA LEU A 38 -19.09 26.44 33.78
C LEU A 38 -18.14 26.06 32.64
N LEU A 39 -17.79 24.79 32.50
CA LEU A 39 -16.87 24.30 31.46
C LEU A 39 -17.53 24.33 30.08
N GLU A 40 -18.86 24.22 30.04
CA GLU A 40 -19.65 24.23 28.80
C GLU A 40 -20.25 25.61 28.48
N LEU A 41 -19.95 26.64 29.29
CA LEU A 41 -20.41 27.98 28.98
C LEU A 41 -19.59 28.57 27.84
N GLN A 42 -20.29 29.05 26.83
CA GLN A 42 -19.74 29.85 25.74
C GLN A 42 -20.14 31.32 25.89
N ASP A 43 -19.25 32.22 25.46
CA ASP A 43 -19.51 33.64 25.29
C ASP A 43 -20.40 33.92 24.07
N ASP A 44 -20.67 35.19 23.80
CA ASP A 44 -21.57 35.61 22.72
C ASP A 44 -21.00 35.32 21.32
N ASP A 45 -19.69 35.07 21.22
CA ASP A 45 -18.99 34.69 19.98
C ASP A 45 -18.83 33.15 19.85
N GLY A 46 -19.38 32.38 20.80
CA GLY A 46 -19.32 30.91 20.81
C GLY A 46 -18.02 30.34 21.37
N LEU A 47 -17.13 31.18 21.92
CA LEU A 47 -15.89 30.73 22.56
C LEU A 47 -16.18 30.27 23.98
N GLU A 48 -15.60 29.14 24.38
CA GLU A 48 -15.71 28.68 25.75
C GLU A 48 -15.16 29.72 26.72
N ILE A 49 -15.94 30.00 27.76
CA ILE A 49 -15.57 30.97 28.77
C ILE A 49 -14.26 30.52 29.38
N LEU A 50 -14.08 29.27 29.81
CA LEU A 50 -12.79 28.83 30.36
C LEU A 50 -11.77 28.52 29.26
N ASP A 51 -10.97 29.51 28.86
CA ASP A 51 -9.86 29.33 27.92
C ASP A 51 -8.82 28.30 28.44
N PHE A 52 -8.69 27.18 27.74
CA PHE A 52 -7.81 26.07 28.07
C PHE A 52 -6.37 26.26 27.56
N SER A 53 -6.01 27.41 26.99
CA SER A 53 -4.68 27.64 26.40
C SER A 53 -3.50 27.49 27.40
N ASN A 54 -3.72 27.75 28.69
CA ASN A 54 -2.67 27.75 29.72
C ASN A 54 -2.57 26.42 30.49
N LYS A 55 -1.38 25.79 30.47
CA LYS A 55 -1.08 24.52 31.17
C LYS A 55 -1.41 24.52 32.66
N THR A 56 -1.11 25.63 33.37
CA THR A 56 -1.39 25.76 34.80
C THR A 56 -2.89 25.82 35.08
N GLN A 57 -3.66 26.46 34.20
CA GLN A 57 -5.11 26.57 34.34
C GLN A 57 -5.78 25.22 34.05
N ARG A 58 -5.34 24.50 33.00
CA ARG A 58 -5.79 23.12 32.72
C ARG A 58 -5.56 22.19 33.91
N GLN A 59 -4.37 22.22 34.51
CA GLN A 59 -4.07 21.36 35.67
C GLN A 59 -5.01 21.60 36.85
N ILE A 60 -5.33 22.86 37.14
CA ILE A 60 -6.26 23.21 38.24
C ILE A 60 -7.66 22.68 37.98
N ILE A 61 -8.11 22.70 36.72
CA ILE A 61 -9.41 22.18 36.34
C ILE A 61 -9.39 20.65 36.45
N ILE A 62 -8.35 19.98 35.96
CA ILE A 62 -8.17 18.53 36.09
C ILE A 62 -8.18 18.10 37.57
N ASP A 63 -7.43 18.78 38.43
CA ASP A 63 -7.36 18.48 39.88
C ASP A 63 -8.75 18.63 40.54
N TYR A 64 -9.52 19.64 40.13
CA TYR A 64 -10.90 19.84 40.61
C TYR A 64 -11.82 18.70 40.14
N LEU A 65 -11.75 18.33 38.86
CA LEU A 65 -12.58 17.28 38.26
C LEU A 65 -12.26 15.89 38.82
N GLN A 66 -10.99 15.58 39.09
CA GLN A 66 -10.57 14.33 39.74
C GLN A 66 -11.10 14.20 41.17
N GLY A 67 -11.37 15.33 41.84
CA GLY A 67 -12.01 15.36 43.15
C GLY A 67 -13.53 15.19 43.15
N LEU A 68 -14.17 15.14 41.97
CA LEU A 68 -15.61 14.89 41.82
C LEU A 68 -15.90 13.39 41.67
N ASP A 69 -17.15 13.00 41.93
CA ASP A 69 -17.59 11.62 41.68
C ASP A 69 -17.38 11.25 40.19
N PRO A 70 -16.68 10.14 39.90
CA PRO A 70 -16.32 9.77 38.54
C PRO A 70 -17.57 9.34 37.77
N ASN A 71 -18.10 10.25 36.95
CA ASN A 71 -19.13 9.97 35.97
C ASN A 71 -18.56 10.13 34.54
N PRO A 72 -19.23 9.58 33.50
CA PRO A 72 -18.73 9.64 32.13
C PRO A 72 -18.47 11.06 31.62
N ARG A 73 -19.25 12.05 32.07
CA ARG A 73 -19.11 13.46 31.68
C ARG A 73 -17.85 14.10 32.27
N VAL A 74 -17.54 13.79 33.53
CA VAL A 74 -16.32 14.22 34.24
C VAL A 74 -15.09 13.58 33.59
N ARG A 75 -15.15 12.29 33.26
CA ARG A 75 -14.05 11.60 32.56
C ARG A 75 -13.76 12.23 31.19
N LYS A 76 -14.80 12.47 30.38
CA LYS A 76 -14.65 13.14 29.09
C LYS A 76 -13.95 14.50 29.21
N HIS A 77 -14.34 15.33 30.19
CA HIS A 77 -13.71 16.63 30.40
C HIS A 77 -12.26 16.52 30.87
N ILE A 78 -11.93 15.55 31.73
CA ILE A 78 -10.54 15.31 32.17
C ILE A 78 -9.68 14.89 30.97
N GLU A 79 -10.17 13.98 30.14
CA GLU A 79 -9.49 13.50 28.92
C GLU A 79 -9.27 14.64 27.93
N SER A 80 -10.31 15.41 27.63
CA SER A 80 -10.28 16.60 26.77
C SER A 80 -9.26 17.66 27.25
N LEU A 81 -9.25 17.97 28.55
CA LEU A 81 -8.29 18.90 29.15
C LEU A 81 -6.85 18.38 29.12
N ALA A 82 -6.66 17.07 29.31
CA ALA A 82 -5.35 16.45 29.20
C ALA A 82 -4.85 16.51 27.75
N ASN A 83 -5.73 16.24 26.79
CA ASN A 83 -5.46 16.27 25.35
C ASN A 83 -5.16 17.69 24.85
N ALA A 84 -5.90 18.71 25.29
CA ALA A 84 -5.62 20.12 24.98
C ALA A 84 -4.23 20.58 25.45
N GLY A 85 -3.59 19.83 26.36
CA GLY A 85 -2.24 20.10 26.86
C GLY A 85 -1.09 19.34 26.21
N VAL A 86 -1.38 18.48 25.24
CA VAL A 86 -0.39 17.67 24.53
C VAL A 86 0.56 18.58 23.74
N THR A 87 1.85 18.45 24.01
CA THR A 87 2.87 19.15 23.23
C THR A 87 3.22 18.35 21.97
N THR A 88 3.80 19.02 20.97
CA THR A 88 4.32 18.34 19.77
C THR A 88 5.30 17.22 20.11
N LYS A 89 6.09 17.40 21.18
CA LYS A 89 7.03 16.40 21.69
C LYS A 89 6.31 15.19 22.29
N ASP A 90 5.25 15.40 23.07
CA ASP A 90 4.48 14.31 23.67
C ASP A 90 3.80 13.46 22.58
N PHE A 91 3.21 14.12 21.58
CA PHE A 91 2.59 13.46 20.43
C PHE A 91 3.60 12.62 19.63
N PHE A 92 4.77 13.18 19.33
CA PHE A 92 5.83 12.43 18.65
C PHE A 92 6.32 11.24 19.48
N GLN A 93 6.47 11.42 20.80
CA GLN A 93 6.88 10.35 21.71
C GLN A 93 5.85 9.21 21.79
N TRP A 94 4.56 9.50 21.65
CA TRP A 94 3.54 8.45 21.57
C TRP A 94 3.72 7.60 20.32
N ILE A 95 3.95 8.23 19.17
CA ILE A 95 4.21 7.51 17.91
C ILE A 95 5.49 6.70 18.01
N ASP A 96 6.59 7.29 18.51
CA ASP A 96 7.88 6.61 18.63
C ASP A 96 7.81 5.38 19.55
N ASN A 97 6.96 5.40 20.57
CA ASN A 97 6.72 4.27 21.47
C ASN A 97 5.54 3.38 21.04
N SER A 98 5.03 3.55 19.81
CA SER A 98 3.88 2.80 19.26
C SER A 98 2.61 2.86 20.13
N GLN A 99 2.42 3.96 20.87
CA GLN A 99 1.22 4.22 21.69
C GLN A 99 0.07 4.76 20.84
N PHE A 100 -0.31 3.99 19.81
CA PHE A 100 -1.28 4.39 18.80
C PHE A 100 -2.68 4.66 19.36
N ASP A 101 -3.06 4.03 20.47
CA ASP A 101 -4.35 4.30 21.14
C ASP A 101 -4.46 5.75 21.62
N ARG A 102 -3.38 6.30 22.18
CA ARG A 102 -3.34 7.71 22.61
C ARG A 102 -3.37 8.68 21.43
N VAL A 103 -2.68 8.31 20.35
CA VAL A 103 -2.69 9.09 19.11
C VAL A 103 -4.12 9.15 18.55
N ARG A 104 -4.80 8.00 18.51
CA ARG A 104 -6.20 7.89 18.06
C ARG A 104 -7.15 8.72 18.92
N GLU A 105 -7.05 8.60 20.25
CA GLU A 105 -7.86 9.38 21.20
C GLU A 105 -7.69 10.89 20.96
N TYR A 106 -6.44 11.35 20.81
CA TYR A 106 -6.15 12.77 20.56
C TYR A 106 -6.66 13.28 19.21
N LEU A 107 -6.52 12.49 18.15
CA LEU A 107 -6.95 12.89 16.80
C LEU A 107 -8.48 12.90 16.65
N LEU A 108 -9.19 12.01 17.35
CA LEU A 108 -10.66 11.95 17.36
C LEU A 108 -11.32 12.94 18.34
N ASP A 109 -10.56 13.54 19.24
CA ASP A 109 -11.09 14.47 20.24
C ASP A 109 -11.67 15.74 19.58
N GLU A 110 -12.99 15.91 19.65
CA GLU A 110 -13.70 17.06 19.05
C GLU A 110 -13.36 18.39 19.73
N ASP A 111 -12.92 18.35 21.00
CA ASP A 111 -12.62 19.54 21.78
C ASP A 111 -11.21 20.08 21.46
N VAL A 112 -10.35 19.26 20.85
CA VAL A 112 -9.03 19.69 20.38
C VAL A 112 -9.15 20.39 19.02
N SER A 113 -8.74 21.66 18.96
CA SER A 113 -8.83 22.44 17.73
C SER A 113 -8.05 21.81 16.57
N LYS A 114 -8.57 21.97 15.35
CA LYS A 114 -7.92 21.46 14.13
C LYS A 114 -6.49 21.99 13.98
N GLU A 115 -6.26 23.25 14.34
CA GLU A 115 -4.94 23.89 14.30
C GLU A 115 -3.96 23.25 15.29
N ALA A 116 -4.43 22.84 16.47
CA ALA A 116 -3.59 22.12 17.43
C ALA A 116 -3.15 20.76 16.86
N LYS A 117 -4.07 20.02 16.26
CA LYS A 117 -3.78 18.75 15.58
C LYS A 117 -2.79 18.94 14.44
N ILE A 118 -3.01 19.93 13.57
CA ILE A 118 -2.10 20.27 12.45
C ILE A 118 -0.71 20.61 12.98
N ARG A 119 -0.59 21.40 14.05
CA ARG A 119 0.71 21.74 14.66
C ARG A 119 1.44 20.50 15.18
N CYS A 120 0.74 19.54 15.78
CA CYS A 120 1.34 18.29 16.24
C CYS A 120 1.78 17.41 15.06
N ILE A 121 0.93 17.23 14.05
CA ILE A 121 1.20 16.41 12.87
C ILE A 121 2.34 16.99 12.01
N SER A 122 2.41 18.32 11.89
CA SER A 122 3.44 19.01 11.10
C SER A 122 4.71 19.33 11.90
N SER A 123 4.77 18.91 13.17
CA SER A 123 5.95 19.16 13.99
C SER A 123 7.14 18.38 13.46
N GLN A 124 8.34 18.93 13.59
CA GLN A 124 9.56 18.23 13.23
C GLN A 124 10.26 17.76 14.49
N SER A 125 10.74 16.52 14.48
CA SER A 125 11.56 15.97 15.57
C SER A 125 12.93 16.67 15.65
N ALA A 126 13.73 16.38 16.68
CA ALA A 126 15.12 16.85 16.74
C ALA A 126 16.00 16.28 15.60
N CYS A 127 15.57 15.17 15.00
CA CYS A 127 16.15 14.56 13.81
C CYS A 127 15.42 15.01 12.52
N PHE A 128 14.49 15.96 12.64
CA PHE A 128 13.67 16.53 11.56
C PHE A 128 12.69 15.56 10.88
N ASP A 129 12.47 14.38 11.45
CA ASP A 129 11.42 13.48 11.00
C ASP A 129 10.04 14.10 11.27
N LEU A 130 9.11 14.00 10.32
CA LEU A 130 7.73 14.25 10.64
C LEU A 130 7.15 13.07 11.42
N PRO A 131 6.17 13.32 12.33
CA PRO A 131 5.41 12.31 13.02
C PRO A 131 4.93 11.18 12.11
N PHE A 132 4.54 11.50 10.87
CA PHE A 132 4.03 10.50 9.94
C PHE A 132 5.13 9.59 9.36
N HIS A 133 6.35 10.10 9.12
CA HIS A 133 7.49 9.24 8.75
C HIS A 133 7.79 8.25 9.87
N LYS A 134 7.81 8.72 11.12
CA LYS A 134 8.00 7.84 12.29
C LYS A 134 6.85 6.86 12.48
N PHE A 135 5.62 7.29 12.20
CA PHE A 135 4.44 6.44 12.22
C PHE A 135 4.53 5.29 11.20
N CYS A 136 5.07 5.57 10.00
CA CYS A 136 5.31 4.56 8.97
C CYS A 136 6.39 3.56 9.39
N GLU A 137 7.50 4.04 9.96
CA GLU A 137 8.58 3.21 10.52
C GLU A 137 8.05 2.27 11.63
N ARG A 138 7.07 2.73 12.41
CA ARG A 138 6.45 1.97 13.51
C ARG A 138 5.25 1.13 13.09
N HIS A 139 4.94 1.08 11.79
CA HIS A 139 3.81 0.35 11.19
C HIS A 139 2.48 0.69 11.85
N GLY A 140 2.22 1.99 11.95
CA GLY A 140 0.99 2.48 12.51
C GLY A 140 -0.25 1.99 11.72
N PRO A 141 -1.39 1.82 12.41
CA PRO A 141 -2.57 1.23 11.80
C PRO A 141 -3.27 2.20 10.83
N VAL A 142 -3.89 1.65 9.78
CA VAL A 142 -4.47 2.42 8.67
C VAL A 142 -5.57 3.38 9.12
N ASP A 143 -6.36 3.02 10.13
CA ASP A 143 -7.42 3.85 10.69
C ASP A 143 -6.90 5.21 11.21
N ILE A 144 -5.70 5.22 11.79
CA ILE A 144 -5.04 6.45 12.23
C ILE A 144 -4.47 7.18 11.01
N ALA A 145 -3.88 6.47 10.04
CA ALA A 145 -3.35 7.08 8.82
C ALA A 145 -4.44 7.83 8.02
N GLU A 146 -5.66 7.31 7.99
CA GLU A 146 -6.84 8.00 7.42
C GLU A 146 -7.09 9.33 8.14
N GLN A 147 -7.05 9.36 9.47
CA GLN A 147 -7.24 10.59 10.25
C GLN A 147 -6.14 11.62 9.98
N PHE A 148 -4.89 11.19 9.80
CA PHE A 148 -3.80 12.09 9.39
C PHE A 148 -4.13 12.77 8.05
N VAL A 149 -4.59 11.98 7.07
CA VAL A 149 -4.96 12.47 5.73
C VAL A 149 -6.22 13.35 5.77
N ASP A 150 -7.22 13.03 6.61
CA ASP A 150 -8.43 13.84 6.74
C ASP A 150 -8.13 15.24 7.34
N ILE A 151 -7.17 15.31 8.25
CA ILE A 151 -6.77 16.57 8.88
C ILE A 151 -5.88 17.40 7.95
N MET A 152 -4.89 16.78 7.31
CA MET A 152 -3.83 17.44 6.55
C MET A 152 -4.07 17.54 5.03
N GLY A 153 -4.94 16.69 4.48
CA GLY A 153 -5.08 16.45 3.05
C GLY A 153 -4.08 15.44 2.49
N THR A 154 -4.34 14.89 1.30
CA THR A 154 -3.52 13.84 0.68
C THR A 154 -2.11 14.30 0.29
N GLN A 155 -1.92 15.59 -0.03
CA GLN A 155 -0.62 16.18 -0.39
C GLN A 155 0.42 16.04 0.74
N PHE A 156 -0.04 15.88 1.98
CA PHE A 156 0.84 15.63 3.12
C PHE A 156 1.68 14.36 2.97
N LEU A 157 1.17 13.33 2.30
CA LEU A 157 1.87 12.07 2.09
C LEU A 157 3.13 12.24 1.22
N GLU A 158 3.15 13.25 0.34
CA GLU A 158 4.26 13.57 -0.55
C GLU A 158 5.39 14.36 0.14
N SER A 159 5.23 14.67 1.43
CA SER A 159 6.27 15.36 2.20
C SER A 159 7.55 14.52 2.32
N LYS A 160 8.67 15.21 2.20
CA LYS A 160 10.02 14.64 2.36
C LYS A 160 10.66 15.18 3.63
N ASP A 161 11.43 14.34 4.31
CA ASP A 161 12.29 14.77 5.42
C ASP A 161 13.52 15.55 4.88
N LEU A 162 14.46 15.93 5.76
CA LEU A 162 15.70 16.61 5.34
C LEU A 162 16.66 15.72 4.53
N ARG A 163 16.55 14.40 4.65
CA ARG A 163 17.30 13.43 3.83
C ARG A 163 16.64 13.22 2.47
N GLY A 164 15.48 13.81 2.22
CA GLY A 164 14.69 13.60 1.01
C GLY A 164 13.87 12.30 1.04
N ASP A 165 13.85 11.60 2.18
CA ASP A 165 13.10 10.38 2.39
C ASP A 165 11.60 10.68 2.45
N THR A 166 10.84 9.95 1.65
CA THR A 166 9.38 9.97 1.68
C THR A 166 8.85 9.09 2.80
N CYS A 167 7.56 9.19 3.13
CA CYS A 167 6.94 8.27 4.07
C CYS A 167 7.07 6.80 3.65
N LEU A 168 7.13 6.50 2.34
CA LEU A 168 7.38 5.14 1.84
C LEU A 168 8.81 4.65 2.09
N HIS A 169 9.82 5.54 2.12
CA HIS A 169 11.17 5.10 2.48
C HIS A 169 11.18 4.52 3.90
N TYR A 170 10.49 5.16 4.85
CA TYR A 170 10.36 4.67 6.22
C TYR A 170 9.39 3.50 6.34
N ALA A 171 8.29 3.51 5.59
CA ALA A 171 7.33 2.42 5.60
C ALA A 171 8.00 1.13 5.12
N CYS A 172 8.86 1.20 4.11
CA CYS A 172 9.54 0.05 3.51
C CYS A 172 10.88 -0.31 4.16
N ASP A 173 11.34 0.47 5.14
CA ASP A 173 12.60 0.20 5.83
C ASP A 173 12.39 -0.80 6.99
N ASP A 174 13.36 -1.69 7.17
CA ASP A 174 13.28 -2.81 8.10
C ASP A 174 13.92 -2.53 9.46
N PHE A 175 14.21 -1.25 9.77
CA PHE A 175 14.96 -0.89 10.97
C PHE A 175 14.36 -1.48 12.25
N GLY A 176 14.95 -2.58 12.73
CA GLY A 176 14.68 -3.18 14.04
C GLY A 176 13.66 -4.30 14.09
N ILE A 177 13.23 -4.87 12.96
CA ILE A 177 12.17 -5.89 12.91
C ILE A 177 12.79 -7.28 12.74
N THR A 178 13.16 -7.91 13.85
CA THR A 178 13.52 -9.33 13.87
C THR A 178 12.37 -10.23 14.34
N ASP A 179 11.39 -9.67 15.07
CA ASP A 179 10.41 -10.46 15.85
C ASP A 179 8.98 -9.88 15.86
N LEU A 180 8.47 -9.36 14.73
CA LEU A 180 7.04 -9.01 14.63
C LEU A 180 6.17 -10.26 14.44
N ASN A 181 4.96 -10.21 15.01
CA ASN A 181 3.93 -11.21 14.77
C ASN A 181 3.30 -11.02 13.37
N ASP A 182 2.57 -12.03 12.88
CA ASP A 182 1.94 -12.00 11.56
C ASP A 182 0.93 -10.85 11.38
N GLU A 183 0.33 -10.35 12.48
CA GLU A 183 -0.64 -9.25 12.42
C GLU A 183 0.02 -7.89 12.19
N ASP A 184 1.11 -7.59 12.89
CA ASP A 184 1.87 -6.35 12.75
C ASP A 184 2.47 -6.24 11.34
N PHE A 185 2.82 -7.38 10.76
CA PHE A 185 3.27 -7.50 9.38
C PHE A 185 2.16 -7.25 8.35
N GLN A 186 0.95 -7.75 8.59
CA GLN A 186 -0.20 -7.40 7.75
C GLN A 186 -0.50 -5.90 7.81
N ARG A 187 -0.44 -5.30 9.00
CA ARG A 187 -0.65 -3.84 9.19
C ARG A 187 0.35 -3.01 8.41
N HIS A 188 1.62 -3.44 8.36
CA HIS A 188 2.65 -2.80 7.55
C HIS A 188 2.27 -2.75 6.06
N TYR A 189 1.78 -3.87 5.50
CA TYR A 189 1.33 -3.89 4.10
C TYR A 189 0.07 -3.10 3.86
N ASP A 190 -0.90 -3.17 4.78
CA ASP A 190 -2.13 -2.41 4.68
C ASP A 190 -1.81 -0.90 4.66
N LEU A 191 -0.80 -0.45 5.42
CA LEU A 191 -0.32 0.92 5.40
C LEU A 191 0.36 1.30 4.08
N ILE A 192 1.21 0.43 3.52
CA ILE A 192 1.84 0.65 2.21
C ILE A 192 0.78 0.72 1.10
N ASP A 193 -0.17 -0.23 1.08
CA ASP A 193 -1.27 -0.26 0.11
C ASP A 193 -2.16 0.98 0.25
N PHE A 194 -2.44 1.41 1.49
CA PHE A 194 -3.14 2.66 1.76
C PHE A 194 -2.40 3.86 1.15
N ILE A 195 -1.09 4.02 1.41
CA ILE A 195 -0.32 5.14 0.86
C ILE A 195 -0.33 5.11 -0.68
N LEU A 196 -0.05 3.95 -1.28
CA LEU A 196 -0.02 3.78 -2.74
C LEU A 196 -1.39 3.98 -3.41
N SER A 197 -2.48 3.61 -2.74
CA SER A 197 -3.83 3.86 -3.23
C SER A 197 -4.16 5.35 -3.37
N ARG A 198 -3.48 6.21 -2.59
CA ARG A 198 -3.70 7.66 -2.56
C ARG A 198 -2.69 8.44 -3.39
N THR A 199 -1.42 8.04 -3.38
CA THR A 199 -0.32 8.74 -4.08
C THR A 199 -0.01 8.15 -5.45
N GLY A 200 -0.40 6.89 -5.69
CA GLY A 200 -0.08 6.14 -6.90
C GLY A 200 1.31 5.50 -6.88
N TRP A 201 1.52 4.55 -7.78
CA TRP A 201 2.75 3.73 -7.80
C TRP A 201 4.02 4.52 -8.11
N ARG A 202 3.93 5.63 -8.86
CA ARG A 202 5.12 6.45 -9.23
C ARG A 202 5.83 7.00 -8.00
N PHE A 203 5.12 7.13 -6.88
CA PHE A 203 5.68 7.56 -5.61
C PHE A 203 6.75 6.60 -5.07
N LEU A 204 6.75 5.33 -5.47
CA LEU A 204 7.84 4.38 -5.16
C LEU A 204 9.16 4.72 -5.86
N LEU A 205 9.11 5.47 -6.97
CA LEU A 205 10.29 5.85 -7.75
C LEU A 205 10.91 7.17 -7.26
N GLU A 206 10.26 7.85 -6.31
CA GLU A 206 10.81 9.07 -5.72
C GLU A 206 12.09 8.76 -4.98
N THR A 207 13.08 9.64 -5.15
CA THR A 207 14.42 9.43 -4.63
C THR A 207 14.68 10.34 -3.45
N ASN A 208 15.42 9.83 -2.48
CA ASN A 208 16.03 10.63 -1.43
C ASN A 208 17.30 11.34 -1.92
N ASN A 209 17.89 12.17 -1.07
CA ASN A 209 19.10 12.93 -1.38
C ASN A 209 20.34 12.02 -1.58
N GLY A 210 20.29 10.80 -1.03
CA GLY A 210 21.29 9.76 -1.25
C GLY A 210 21.12 9.02 -2.57
N GLY A 211 20.05 9.28 -3.32
CA GLY A 211 19.75 8.59 -4.56
C GLY A 211 19.31 7.13 -4.37
N SER A 212 18.74 6.78 -3.22
CA SER A 212 17.91 5.58 -3.08
C SER A 212 16.47 5.95 -3.42
N ASP A 213 15.74 5.06 -4.09
CA ASP A 213 14.28 5.16 -4.16
C ASP A 213 13.61 4.23 -3.15
N ALA A 214 12.31 4.45 -2.95
CA ALA A 214 11.50 3.63 -2.05
C ALA A 214 11.23 2.23 -2.60
N LEU A 215 11.28 2.05 -3.93
CA LEU A 215 11.16 0.73 -4.58
C LEU A 215 12.32 -0.19 -4.18
N PHE A 216 13.55 0.34 -4.16
CA PHE A 216 14.72 -0.39 -3.70
C PHE A 216 14.57 -0.83 -2.23
N ALA A 217 14.17 0.09 -1.34
CA ALA A 217 13.91 -0.23 0.07
C ALA A 217 12.83 -1.33 0.21
N PHE A 218 11.72 -1.18 -0.51
CA PHE A 218 10.61 -2.14 -0.52
C PHE A 218 11.03 -3.54 -0.95
N MET A 219 11.81 -3.66 -2.03
CA MET A 219 12.28 -4.94 -2.54
C MET A 219 13.36 -5.56 -1.67
N LYS A 220 14.17 -4.76 -0.98
CA LYS A 220 15.24 -5.22 -0.11
C LYS A 220 14.77 -5.67 1.27
N SER A 221 13.61 -5.19 1.73
CA SER A 221 13.02 -5.57 3.02
C SER A 221 12.98 -7.09 3.21
N LEU A 222 13.68 -7.62 4.23
CA LEU A 222 13.83 -9.00 4.68
C LEU A 222 12.54 -9.84 4.69
N ARG A 223 11.37 -9.22 4.59
CA ARG A 223 10.08 -9.90 4.60
C ARG A 223 9.14 -9.57 3.42
N THR A 224 9.58 -8.92 2.34
CA THR A 224 8.73 -8.63 1.16
C THR A 224 7.84 -9.82 0.73
N ASP A 225 6.51 -9.67 0.87
CA ASP A 225 5.52 -10.70 0.54
C ASP A 225 5.10 -10.62 -0.94
N LEU A 226 4.89 -11.78 -1.54
CA LEU A 226 4.41 -11.95 -2.91
C LEU A 226 3.10 -11.19 -3.17
N LYS A 227 2.20 -11.11 -2.17
CA LYS A 227 0.93 -10.39 -2.32
C LYS A 227 1.16 -8.89 -2.54
N CYS A 228 2.03 -8.27 -1.75
CA CYS A 228 2.32 -6.84 -1.88
C CYS A 228 3.02 -6.54 -3.19
N VAL A 229 4.00 -7.36 -3.60
CA VAL A 229 4.65 -7.24 -4.91
C VAL A 229 3.63 -7.37 -6.05
N LYS A 230 2.67 -8.29 -5.96
CA LYS A 230 1.57 -8.41 -6.93
C LYS A 230 0.73 -7.14 -7.00
N SER A 231 0.35 -6.55 -5.87
CA SER A 231 -0.40 -5.28 -5.84
C SER A 231 0.39 -4.14 -6.47
N VAL A 232 1.67 -3.98 -6.11
CA VAL A 232 2.55 -2.93 -6.66
C VAL A 232 2.73 -3.09 -8.17
N VAL A 233 3.01 -4.31 -8.65
CA VAL A 233 3.13 -4.60 -10.09
C VAL A 233 1.80 -4.40 -10.82
N LYS A 234 0.67 -4.73 -10.19
CA LYS A 234 -0.67 -4.47 -10.76
C LYS A 234 -0.94 -2.97 -10.92
N LEU A 235 -0.51 -2.14 -9.96
CA LEU A 235 -0.66 -0.69 -10.01
C LEU A 235 0.30 -0.05 -11.03
N GLY A 236 1.55 -0.52 -11.10
CA GLY A 236 2.59 0.04 -11.98
C GLY A 236 2.61 -0.51 -13.40
N GLY A 237 2.08 -1.70 -13.62
CA GLY A 237 2.06 -2.37 -14.93
C GLY A 237 3.46 -2.54 -15.52
N GLN A 238 3.53 -2.50 -16.85
CA GLN A 238 4.80 -2.68 -17.57
C GLN A 238 5.78 -1.51 -17.34
N GLU A 239 5.30 -0.29 -17.06
CA GLU A 239 6.18 0.86 -16.80
C GLU A 239 7.06 0.64 -15.57
N LEU A 240 6.53 0.02 -14.52
CA LEU A 240 7.31 -0.34 -13.35
C LEU A 240 8.34 -1.44 -13.66
N LEU A 241 7.97 -2.44 -14.46
CA LEU A 241 8.88 -3.54 -14.83
C LEU A 241 10.01 -3.06 -15.75
N ASP A 242 9.72 -2.09 -16.61
CA ASP A 242 10.70 -1.45 -17.50
C ASP A 242 11.55 -0.38 -16.78
N TYR A 243 11.17 0.02 -15.57
CA TYR A 243 11.93 1.00 -14.79
C TYR A 243 13.30 0.44 -14.44
N GLN A 244 14.32 1.25 -14.71
CA GLN A 244 15.70 0.95 -14.41
C GLN A 244 16.37 2.15 -13.76
N ARG A 245 17.13 1.89 -12.71
CA ARG A 245 18.00 2.88 -12.06
C ARG A 245 19.39 2.29 -11.95
N ASN A 246 20.40 3.00 -12.44
CA ASN A 246 21.76 2.49 -12.56
C ASN A 246 21.81 1.14 -13.32
N GLY A 247 20.89 0.93 -14.27
CA GLY A 247 20.71 -0.33 -15.00
C GLY A 247 20.01 -1.44 -14.19
N GLU A 248 19.79 -1.25 -12.89
CA GLU A 248 19.09 -2.21 -12.04
C GLU A 248 17.59 -2.01 -12.17
N ASN A 249 16.89 -3.12 -12.44
CA ASN A 249 15.43 -3.18 -12.43
C ASN A 249 14.94 -3.85 -11.14
N ILE A 250 13.61 -3.94 -10.99
CA ILE A 250 12.98 -4.60 -9.84
C ILE A 250 13.46 -6.06 -9.62
N LEU A 251 13.86 -6.76 -10.69
CA LEU A 251 14.38 -8.12 -10.59
C LEU A 251 15.79 -8.15 -9.99
N HIS A 252 16.64 -7.18 -10.32
CA HIS A 252 17.95 -7.04 -9.68
C HIS A 252 17.79 -6.81 -8.17
N TYR A 253 16.87 -5.93 -7.77
CA TYR A 253 16.59 -5.65 -6.36
C TYR A 253 16.08 -6.88 -5.60
N ALA A 254 15.19 -7.67 -6.21
CA ALA A 254 14.73 -8.93 -5.63
C ALA A 254 15.87 -9.95 -5.42
N SER A 255 16.91 -9.86 -6.25
CA SER A 255 17.97 -10.86 -6.37
C SER A 255 19.23 -10.54 -5.56
N GLU A 256 19.46 -9.27 -5.22
CA GLU A 256 20.64 -8.81 -4.46
C GLU A 256 20.59 -9.21 -2.96
N ARG A 257 19.46 -9.77 -2.51
CA ARG A 257 19.24 -10.09 -1.10
C ARG A 257 20.09 -11.26 -0.64
N GLU A 258 20.49 -11.25 0.63
CA GLU A 258 21.20 -12.38 1.27
C GLU A 258 20.37 -13.68 1.25
N ASN A 259 19.04 -13.56 1.30
CA ASN A 259 18.09 -14.65 1.08
C ASN A 259 16.94 -14.18 0.15
N PRO A 260 17.04 -14.39 -1.16
CA PRO A 260 16.04 -13.93 -2.11
C PRO A 260 14.76 -14.77 -2.04
N ASP A 261 13.59 -14.11 -2.04
CA ASP A 261 12.31 -14.80 -2.12
C ASP A 261 12.11 -15.35 -3.54
N ILE A 262 12.22 -16.68 -3.64
CA ILE A 262 12.12 -17.42 -4.89
C ILE A 262 10.75 -17.22 -5.56
N GLU A 263 9.67 -17.13 -4.79
CA GLU A 263 8.32 -16.97 -5.34
C GLU A 263 8.11 -15.57 -5.93
N VAL A 264 8.69 -14.54 -5.29
CA VAL A 264 8.74 -13.18 -5.84
C VAL A 264 9.51 -13.16 -7.16
N ILE A 265 10.68 -13.79 -7.22
CA ILE A 265 11.48 -13.86 -8.46
C ILE A 265 10.71 -14.57 -9.57
N LYS A 266 10.14 -15.76 -9.29
CA LYS A 266 9.34 -16.51 -10.28
C LYS A 266 8.18 -15.67 -10.82
N TYR A 267 7.48 -14.95 -9.94
CA TYR A 267 6.39 -14.07 -10.34
C TYR A 267 6.88 -12.95 -11.25
N LEU A 268 7.92 -12.21 -10.86
CA LEU A 268 8.49 -11.10 -11.66
C LEU A 268 8.94 -11.56 -13.05
N VAL A 269 9.58 -12.73 -13.14
CA VAL A 269 9.98 -13.33 -14.42
C VAL A 269 8.77 -13.68 -15.28
N SER A 270 7.72 -14.24 -14.66
CA SER A 270 6.50 -14.61 -15.38
C SER A 270 5.74 -13.42 -15.98
N VAL A 271 5.78 -12.26 -15.33
CA VAL A 271 5.09 -11.03 -15.78
C VAL A 271 5.95 -10.13 -16.65
N GLY A 272 7.26 -10.04 -16.37
CA GLY A 272 8.20 -9.17 -17.10
C GLY A 272 8.81 -9.80 -18.35
N GLY A 273 8.82 -11.14 -18.44
CA GLY A 273 9.29 -11.86 -19.62
C GLY A 273 10.78 -11.67 -19.94
N PRO A 274 11.21 -11.97 -21.19
CA PRO A 274 12.62 -11.98 -21.57
C PRO A 274 13.29 -10.61 -21.45
N LYS A 275 12.55 -9.53 -21.71
CA LYS A 275 13.07 -8.15 -21.63
C LYS A 275 13.56 -7.80 -20.22
N LEU A 276 12.83 -8.22 -19.19
CA LEU A 276 13.23 -8.01 -17.79
C LEU A 276 14.47 -8.83 -17.41
N MET A 277 14.61 -10.03 -17.99
CA MET A 277 15.72 -10.98 -17.77
C MET A 277 17.02 -10.56 -18.45
N GLU A 278 16.91 -9.98 -19.65
CA GLU A 278 18.05 -9.59 -20.48
C GLU A 278 18.70 -8.26 -20.02
N ALA A 279 18.05 -7.53 -19.14
CA ALA A 279 18.57 -6.31 -18.55
C ALA A 279 19.89 -6.55 -17.79
N GLU A 280 20.85 -5.66 -18.01
CA GLU A 280 22.13 -5.63 -17.32
C GLU A 280 22.22 -4.39 -16.44
N ASN A 281 22.72 -4.55 -15.22
CA ASN A 281 23.02 -3.43 -14.34
C ASN A 281 24.28 -2.67 -14.78
N HIS A 282 24.65 -1.61 -14.06
CA HIS A 282 25.83 -0.79 -14.37
C HIS A 282 27.17 -1.57 -14.35
N CYS A 283 27.22 -2.79 -13.82
CA CYS A 283 28.41 -3.65 -13.86
C CYS A 283 28.33 -4.77 -14.91
N GLY A 284 27.32 -4.72 -15.80
CA GLY A 284 27.14 -5.71 -16.87
C GLY A 284 26.65 -7.07 -16.36
N MET A 285 26.14 -7.13 -15.13
CA MET A 285 25.60 -8.35 -14.56
C MET A 285 24.10 -8.39 -14.77
N LYS A 286 23.60 -9.56 -15.18
CA LYS A 286 22.18 -9.89 -15.19
C LYS A 286 21.74 -10.34 -13.81
N ALA A 287 20.47 -10.10 -13.47
CA ALA A 287 19.89 -10.58 -12.21
C ALA A 287 20.06 -12.10 -12.01
N GLU A 288 19.98 -12.87 -13.10
CA GLU A 288 20.16 -14.33 -13.07
C GLU A 288 21.49 -14.79 -12.49
N SER A 289 22.55 -13.97 -12.57
CA SER A 289 23.88 -14.33 -12.05
C SER A 289 23.86 -14.62 -10.55
N MET A 290 23.01 -13.91 -9.79
CA MET A 290 22.91 -13.97 -8.33
C MET A 290 22.09 -15.17 -7.82
N TRP A 291 21.40 -15.90 -8.70
CA TRP A 291 20.46 -16.93 -8.29
C TRP A 291 21.08 -18.29 -7.98
N PRO A 292 20.45 -19.07 -7.08
CA PRO A 292 20.75 -20.49 -6.91
C PRO A 292 20.56 -21.29 -8.22
N THR A 293 21.28 -22.40 -8.35
CA THR A 293 21.26 -23.26 -9.54
C THR A 293 19.87 -23.82 -9.81
N GLU A 294 19.14 -24.21 -8.76
CA GLU A 294 17.80 -24.78 -8.83
C GLU A 294 16.79 -23.78 -9.43
N LEU A 295 16.93 -22.49 -9.09
CA LEU A 295 16.10 -21.43 -9.61
C LEU A 295 16.43 -21.14 -11.07
N LYS A 296 17.72 -21.16 -11.44
CA LYS A 296 18.17 -21.04 -12.84
C LYS A 296 17.61 -22.16 -13.71
N GLU A 297 17.62 -23.40 -13.22
CA GLU A 297 17.06 -24.55 -13.95
C GLU A 297 15.54 -24.43 -14.12
N TYR A 298 14.81 -24.04 -13.08
CA TYR A 298 13.37 -23.79 -13.16
C TYR A 298 13.05 -22.68 -14.16
N ILE A 299 13.75 -21.54 -14.09
CA ILE A 299 13.50 -20.41 -14.98
C ILE A 299 13.92 -20.75 -16.42
N ALA A 300 15.03 -21.46 -16.62
CA ALA A 300 15.40 -21.94 -17.95
C ALA A 300 14.32 -22.87 -18.54
N PHE A 301 13.64 -23.67 -17.72
CA PHE A 301 12.51 -24.49 -18.15
C PHE A 301 11.26 -23.65 -18.47
N THR A 302 10.94 -22.64 -17.65
CA THR A 302 9.75 -21.78 -17.85
C THR A 302 9.92 -20.66 -18.87
N THR A 303 11.16 -20.27 -19.20
CA THR A 303 11.45 -19.26 -20.24
C THR A 303 11.71 -19.89 -21.61
N LYS A 304 12.22 -21.14 -21.66
CA LYS A 304 12.23 -21.95 -22.89
C LYS A 304 10.83 -22.41 -23.33
N THR A 305 9.81 -22.20 -22.50
CA THR A 305 8.40 -22.42 -22.84
C THR A 305 7.73 -21.19 -23.48
N SER A 306 8.50 -20.37 -24.20
CA SER A 306 8.05 -19.34 -25.16
C SER A 306 8.17 -19.85 -26.62
N PRO A 307 7.58 -19.19 -27.63
CA PRO A 307 6.60 -19.68 -28.62
C PRO A 307 7.07 -20.81 -29.57
N ALA A 308 8.31 -21.27 -29.48
CA ALA A 308 8.86 -22.36 -30.31
C ALA A 308 8.17 -23.71 -30.05
N LEU A 309 7.68 -23.94 -28.81
CA LEU A 309 6.81 -25.08 -28.53
C LEU A 309 5.43 -24.99 -29.21
N SER A 310 5.00 -23.81 -29.69
CA SER A 310 3.72 -23.72 -30.40
C SER A 310 3.78 -24.38 -31.78
N ASP A 311 4.92 -24.31 -32.48
CA ASP A 311 5.11 -24.96 -33.78
C ASP A 311 5.34 -26.48 -33.62
N ASP A 312 6.07 -26.90 -32.58
CA ASP A 312 6.27 -28.33 -32.27
C ASP A 312 5.01 -29.04 -31.72
N LEU A 313 4.01 -28.26 -31.27
CA LEU A 313 2.72 -28.74 -30.77
C LEU A 313 1.58 -28.51 -31.77
N GLN A 314 1.85 -28.15 -33.02
CA GLN A 314 0.84 -28.04 -34.07
C GLN A 314 0.52 -29.39 -34.69
N CYS A 315 -0.76 -29.60 -35.01
CA CYS A 315 -1.18 -30.73 -35.81
C CYS A 315 -0.82 -30.48 -37.28
N PRO A 316 -0.07 -31.38 -37.95
CA PRO A 316 0.32 -31.19 -39.35
C PRO A 316 -0.84 -31.36 -40.35
N ILE A 317 -2.06 -31.62 -39.87
CA ILE A 317 -3.27 -31.75 -40.71
C ILE A 317 -4.13 -30.49 -40.61
N CYS A 318 -4.46 -30.04 -39.39
CA CYS A 318 -5.31 -28.86 -39.19
C CYS A 318 -4.54 -27.57 -38.93
N PHE A 319 -3.22 -27.65 -38.72
CA PHE A 319 -2.34 -26.52 -38.39
C PHE A 319 -2.67 -25.80 -37.08
N ASP A 320 -3.62 -26.33 -36.30
CA ASP A 320 -3.91 -25.85 -34.95
C ASP A 320 -3.08 -26.60 -33.89
N THR A 321 -2.98 -26.02 -32.70
CA THR A 321 -2.42 -26.68 -31.51
C THR A 321 -3.11 -28.03 -31.27
N LEU A 322 -2.32 -29.10 -31.18
CA LEU A 322 -2.73 -30.48 -30.97
C LEU A 322 -3.83 -30.60 -29.88
N PHE A 323 -4.79 -31.49 -30.08
CA PHE A 323 -5.86 -31.74 -29.12
C PHE A 323 -6.22 -33.22 -29.12
N ASP A 324 -6.36 -33.82 -27.93
CA ASP A 324 -6.50 -35.27 -27.74
C ASP A 324 -5.46 -36.03 -28.59
N VAL A 325 -4.19 -35.91 -28.20
CA VAL A 325 -3.05 -36.23 -29.06
C VAL A 325 -2.92 -37.74 -29.23
N HIS A 326 -2.82 -38.17 -30.49
CA HIS A 326 -2.60 -39.55 -30.87
C HIS A 326 -1.33 -39.69 -31.71
N VAL A 327 -0.60 -40.77 -31.48
CA VAL A 327 0.66 -41.12 -32.12
C VAL A 327 0.49 -42.41 -32.92
N ILE A 328 1.04 -42.45 -34.13
CA ILE A 328 1.18 -43.70 -34.90
C ILE A 328 2.41 -44.41 -34.36
N SER A 329 2.23 -45.57 -33.74
CA SER A 329 3.30 -46.33 -33.06
C SER A 329 4.52 -46.64 -33.96
N GLN A 330 4.29 -46.84 -35.25
CA GLN A 330 5.32 -47.27 -36.20
C GLN A 330 6.25 -46.13 -36.64
N CYS A 331 5.76 -44.89 -36.70
CA CYS A 331 6.53 -43.75 -37.23
C CYS A 331 6.60 -42.56 -36.27
N CYS A 332 5.98 -42.66 -35.09
CA CYS A 332 5.98 -41.65 -34.02
C CYS A 332 5.47 -40.25 -34.41
N HIS A 333 4.73 -40.11 -35.51
CA HIS A 333 4.09 -38.85 -35.89
C HIS A 333 2.80 -38.64 -35.09
N ARG A 334 2.56 -37.40 -34.68
CA ARG A 334 1.49 -37.02 -33.75
C ARG A 334 0.45 -36.14 -34.42
N PHE A 335 -0.81 -36.34 -34.04
CA PHE A 335 -1.97 -35.67 -34.63
C PHE A 335 -3.08 -35.52 -33.60
N CYS A 336 -4.06 -34.64 -33.87
CA CYS A 336 -5.33 -34.69 -33.15
C CYS A 336 -6.07 -35.99 -33.47
N LYS A 337 -6.78 -36.57 -32.49
CA LYS A 337 -7.60 -37.79 -32.71
C LYS A 337 -8.49 -37.69 -33.94
N SER A 338 -9.27 -36.62 -34.03
CA SER A 338 -10.19 -36.37 -35.13
C SER A 338 -9.48 -36.29 -36.48
N CYS A 339 -8.31 -35.64 -36.52
CA CYS A 339 -7.54 -35.44 -37.73
C CYS A 339 -6.96 -36.76 -38.28
N ILE A 340 -6.36 -37.59 -37.41
CA ILE A 340 -5.80 -38.87 -37.86
C ILE A 340 -6.88 -39.90 -38.22
N THR A 341 -7.98 -39.95 -37.46
CA THR A 341 -9.12 -40.82 -37.78
C THR A 341 -9.73 -40.45 -39.14
N GLN A 342 -9.97 -39.16 -39.39
CA GLN A 342 -10.51 -38.71 -40.68
C GLN A 342 -9.52 -38.93 -41.83
N SER A 343 -8.22 -38.78 -41.58
CA SER A 343 -7.20 -39.08 -42.59
C SER A 343 -7.18 -40.57 -42.96
N TYR A 344 -7.34 -41.46 -41.98
CA TYR A 344 -7.41 -42.91 -42.22
C TYR A 344 -8.64 -43.27 -43.07
N GLU A 345 -9.79 -42.70 -42.78
CA GLU A 345 -11.04 -42.93 -43.53
C GLU A 345 -10.96 -42.44 -44.99
N LYS A 346 -10.33 -41.28 -45.22
CA LYS A 346 -10.29 -40.63 -46.55
C LYS A 346 -9.12 -41.06 -47.43
N ARG A 347 -7.96 -41.31 -46.83
CA ARG A 347 -6.68 -41.53 -47.54
C ARG A 347 -6.09 -42.91 -47.30
N GLY A 348 -6.69 -43.71 -46.44
CA GLY A 348 -6.25 -45.06 -46.13
C GLY A 348 -5.11 -45.14 -45.11
N SER A 349 -4.47 -46.30 -45.07
CA SER A 349 -3.50 -46.73 -44.05
C SER A 349 -2.10 -46.11 -44.19
N THR A 350 -1.96 -44.86 -44.65
CA THR A 350 -0.64 -44.21 -44.84
C THR A 350 -0.48 -42.93 -44.02
N CYS A 351 0.63 -42.78 -43.32
CA CYS A 351 0.91 -41.63 -42.47
C CYS A 351 0.93 -40.31 -43.29
N PRO A 352 0.20 -39.25 -42.87
CA PRO A 352 0.17 -37.98 -43.61
C PRO A 352 1.52 -37.24 -43.71
N VAL A 353 2.48 -37.56 -42.84
CA VAL A 353 3.79 -36.91 -42.79
C VAL A 353 4.84 -37.70 -43.58
N CYS A 354 5.04 -38.97 -43.21
CA CYS A 354 6.12 -39.78 -43.78
C CYS A 354 5.67 -40.87 -44.77
N ARG A 355 4.35 -41.01 -44.99
CA ARG A 355 3.74 -42.02 -45.87
C ARG A 355 3.97 -43.49 -45.48
N ALA A 356 4.51 -43.76 -44.30
CA ALA A 356 4.62 -45.12 -43.76
C ALA A 356 3.23 -45.76 -43.62
N GLU A 357 3.12 -47.06 -43.91
CA GLU A 357 1.88 -47.82 -43.75
C GLU A 357 1.60 -48.07 -42.26
N TYR A 358 0.33 -48.01 -41.84
CA TYR A 358 -0.09 -48.27 -40.46
C TYR A 358 -1.53 -48.79 -40.39
N SER A 359 -1.83 -49.61 -39.39
CA SER A 359 -3.21 -50.03 -39.09
C SER A 359 -3.89 -49.06 -38.13
N ILE A 360 -5.23 -49.01 -38.10
CA ILE A 360 -5.93 -48.13 -37.15
C ILE A 360 -5.61 -48.47 -35.68
N SER A 361 -5.30 -49.74 -35.39
CA SER A 361 -4.84 -50.21 -34.07
C SER A 361 -3.46 -49.67 -33.66
N ASP A 362 -2.66 -49.18 -34.61
CA ASP A 362 -1.36 -48.56 -34.35
C ASP A 362 -1.48 -47.11 -33.86
N VAL A 363 -2.66 -46.50 -33.98
CA VAL A 363 -2.94 -45.15 -33.49
C VAL A 363 -3.27 -45.22 -32.01
N LYS A 364 -2.34 -44.73 -31.18
CA LYS A 364 -2.47 -44.77 -29.72
C LYS A 364 -2.52 -43.36 -29.15
N LYS A 365 -3.27 -43.17 -28.07
CA LYS A 365 -3.28 -41.90 -27.34
C LYS A 365 -1.92 -41.66 -26.69
N ASP A 366 -1.42 -40.44 -26.77
CA ASP A 366 -0.24 -39.95 -26.03
C ASP A 366 -0.75 -39.19 -24.79
N PRO A 367 -0.86 -39.85 -23.62
CA PRO A 367 -1.46 -39.24 -22.44
C PRO A 367 -0.59 -38.11 -21.84
N LEU A 368 0.73 -38.20 -21.98
CA LEU A 368 1.66 -37.21 -21.45
C LEU A 368 1.55 -35.92 -22.24
N LEU A 369 1.61 -36.00 -23.58
CA LEU A 369 1.52 -34.82 -24.42
C LEU A 369 0.10 -34.24 -24.43
N SER A 370 -0.93 -35.08 -24.36
CA SER A 370 -2.32 -34.60 -24.22
C SER A 370 -2.51 -33.78 -22.94
N LYS A 371 -1.94 -34.21 -21.82
CA LYS A 371 -2.05 -33.49 -20.55
C LYS A 371 -1.28 -32.17 -20.60
N LEU A 372 -0.06 -32.19 -21.14
CA LEU A 372 0.78 -30.99 -21.28
C LEU A 372 0.11 -29.93 -22.16
N VAL A 373 -0.44 -30.33 -23.31
CA VAL A 373 -1.09 -29.40 -24.23
C VAL A 373 -2.37 -28.81 -23.63
N CYS A 374 -3.13 -29.57 -22.84
CA CYS A 374 -4.27 -29.02 -22.10
C CYS A 374 -3.83 -27.95 -21.09
N THR A 375 -2.81 -28.21 -20.28
CA THR A 375 -2.31 -27.23 -19.30
C THR A 375 -1.80 -25.96 -19.97
N ILE A 376 -1.07 -26.09 -21.09
CA ILE A 376 -0.58 -24.92 -21.86
C ILE A 376 -1.74 -24.13 -22.48
N LYS A 377 -2.80 -24.79 -22.97
CA LYS A 377 -4.00 -24.12 -23.49
C LYS A 377 -4.75 -23.38 -22.39
N GLU A 378 -4.97 -24.01 -21.25
CA GLU A 378 -5.62 -23.40 -20.09
C GLU A 378 -4.85 -22.16 -19.60
N GLU A 379 -3.52 -22.23 -19.57
CA GLU A 379 -2.66 -21.08 -19.23
C GLU A 379 -2.69 -19.97 -20.29
N LYS A 380 -2.77 -20.30 -21.58
CA LYS A 380 -2.90 -19.32 -22.67
C LYS A 380 -4.26 -18.63 -22.65
N ASP A 381 -5.34 -19.40 -22.53
CA ASP A 381 -6.70 -18.89 -22.48
C ASP A 381 -6.88 -18.01 -21.24
N ALA A 382 -6.30 -18.40 -20.09
CA ALA A 382 -6.29 -17.57 -18.89
C ALA A 382 -5.52 -16.25 -19.08
N LYS A 383 -4.39 -16.26 -19.80
CA LYS A 383 -3.63 -15.06 -20.14
C LYS A 383 -4.40 -14.14 -21.10
N GLU A 384 -5.07 -14.70 -22.11
CA GLU A 384 -5.89 -13.92 -23.06
C GLU A 384 -7.12 -13.29 -22.39
N VAL A 385 -7.82 -14.04 -21.53
CA VAL A 385 -8.95 -13.50 -20.74
C VAL A 385 -8.47 -12.37 -19.83
N LEU A 386 -7.33 -12.57 -19.16
CA LEU A 386 -6.74 -11.52 -18.31
C LEU A 386 -6.33 -10.29 -19.12
N GLN A 387 -5.79 -10.48 -20.33
CA GLN A 387 -5.41 -9.40 -21.23
C GLN A 387 -6.62 -8.61 -21.76
N VAL A 388 -7.73 -9.28 -22.07
CA VAL A 388 -8.99 -8.62 -22.46
C VAL A 388 -9.57 -7.82 -21.29
N GLN A 389 -9.57 -8.37 -20.07
CA GLN A 389 -10.01 -7.66 -18.86
C GLN A 389 -9.12 -6.43 -18.54
N LEU A 390 -7.82 -6.53 -18.80
CA LEU A 390 -6.89 -5.40 -18.67
C LEU A 390 -7.20 -4.28 -19.68
N LEU A 391 -7.60 -4.61 -20.91
CA LEU A 391 -7.97 -3.62 -21.92
C LEU A 391 -9.34 -2.96 -21.65
N GLU A 392 -10.31 -3.72 -21.14
CA GLU A 392 -11.63 -3.18 -20.77
C GLU A 392 -11.52 -2.19 -19.60
N SER A 393 -10.74 -2.53 -18.58
CA SER A 393 -10.49 -1.64 -17.44
C SER A 393 -9.66 -0.40 -17.81
N GLN A 394 -8.78 -0.47 -18.81
CA GLN A 394 -8.09 0.71 -19.34
C GLN A 394 -9.05 1.68 -20.02
N ASN A 395 -10.00 1.18 -20.82
CA ASN A 395 -11.00 2.02 -21.48
C ASN A 395 -11.94 2.72 -20.48
N GLU A 396 -12.30 2.07 -19.37
CA GLU A 396 -13.09 2.69 -18.30
C GLU A 396 -12.32 3.79 -17.55
N ASN A 397 -11.02 3.57 -17.30
CA ASN A 397 -10.16 4.56 -16.64
C ASN A 397 -9.88 5.78 -17.54
N ASP A 398 -9.72 5.58 -18.84
CA ASP A 398 -9.56 6.67 -19.81
C ASP A 398 -10.85 7.49 -19.96
N PHE A 399 -12.02 6.85 -19.89
CA PHE A 399 -13.33 7.54 -19.84
C PHE A 399 -13.47 8.43 -18.59
N LEU A 400 -13.01 7.97 -17.42
CA LEU A 400 -13.03 8.77 -16.19
C LEU A 400 -12.06 9.96 -16.25
N ARG A 401 -10.89 9.80 -16.89
CA ARG A 401 -9.88 10.87 -17.06
C ARG A 401 -10.39 12.02 -17.94
N GLU A 402 -11.15 11.71 -18.99
CA GLU A 402 -11.77 12.74 -19.85
C GLU A 402 -12.86 13.56 -19.13
N GLN A 403 -13.50 13.00 -18.09
CA GLN A 403 -14.46 13.75 -17.28
C GLN A 403 -13.79 14.71 -16.29
N VAL A 404 -12.63 14.33 -15.73
CA VAL A 404 -11.87 15.16 -14.76
C VAL A 404 -11.19 16.36 -15.43
N GLN A 405 -10.76 16.25 -16.69
CA GLN A 405 -10.11 17.35 -17.41
C GLN A 405 -11.06 18.48 -17.85
N LYS A 406 -12.38 18.30 -17.73
CA LYS A 406 -13.38 19.32 -18.10
C LYS A 406 -13.73 20.31 -16.98
N GLU A 407 -13.19 20.14 -15.77
CA GLU A 407 -13.43 21.12 -14.69
C GLU A 407 -12.59 22.40 -14.88
N PRO A 408 -13.20 23.59 -14.94
CA PRO A 408 -12.47 24.82 -15.22
C PRO A 408 -11.67 25.27 -14.00
N LYS A 409 -10.34 25.40 -14.18
CA LYS A 409 -9.43 26.01 -13.20
C LYS A 409 -9.88 27.45 -12.90
N ARG A 410 -10.40 27.69 -11.68
CA ARG A 410 -10.69 29.04 -11.19
C ARG A 410 -9.37 29.77 -10.99
N LYS A 411 -9.17 30.85 -11.73
CA LYS A 411 -8.07 31.80 -11.54
C LYS A 411 -8.30 32.54 -10.23
N HIS A 412 -7.31 32.50 -9.34
CA HIS A 412 -7.21 33.47 -8.26
C HIS A 412 -6.28 34.59 -8.75
N ASP A 413 -6.88 35.65 -9.26
CA ASP A 413 -6.23 36.95 -9.40
C ASP A 413 -6.60 37.78 -8.16
N ASP A 414 -5.56 38.28 -7.49
CA ASP A 414 -5.43 39.46 -6.63
C ASP A 414 -6.62 39.93 -5.76
N LEU A 415 -6.39 39.90 -4.43
CA LEU A 415 -6.57 41.05 -3.52
C LEU A 415 -5.98 40.78 -2.13
#